data_AF-A0A3D2BZX8-F1
#
_entry.id   AF-A0A3D2BZX8-F1
#
_cell.length_a   1.000
_cell.length_b   1.000
_cell.length_c   1.000
_cell.angle_alpha   90.00
_cell.angle_beta   90.00
_cell.angle_gamma   90.00
#
_symmetry.space_group_name_H-M   'P 1'
#
loop_
_entity.id
_entity.type
_entity.pdbx_description
1 polymer ?
#
loop_
_entity_poly.entity_id
_entity_poly.type
_entity_poly.pdbx_seq_one_letter_code
_entity_poly.pdbx_strand_id
1 'polypeptide(L)' 'MKLKSINPHDQSVIDELEITSQVQVLDAVSKAKSAFKTWRFSPVSERVDYLKKYRQKIADHKEDIAKLVSQEMG' A
#
# COMPACT_ATOMS: atom_id res chain seq x y z
N MET A 1 16.38 11.77 6.04
CA MET A 1 16.87 10.90 4.95
C MET A 1 15.65 10.50 4.15
N LYS A 2 15.69 10.64 2.82
CA LYS A 2 14.56 10.27 1.94
C LYS A 2 14.84 8.95 1.23
N LEU A 3 13.81 8.14 1.03
CA LEU A 3 13.84 6.97 0.17
C LEU A 3 13.63 7.46 -1.27
N LYS A 4 14.46 6.99 -2.20
CA LYS A 4 14.29 7.32 -3.62
C LYS A 4 13.83 6.08 -4.37
N SER A 5 12.77 6.22 -5.15
CA SER A 5 12.39 5.24 -6.16
C SER A 5 13.08 5.60 -7.46
N ILE A 6 13.86 4.68 -8.02
CA ILE A 6 14.75 4.94 -9.15
C ILE A 6 14.40 3.95 -10.26
N ASN A 7 14.17 4.47 -11.46
CA ASN A 7 13.91 3.66 -12.62
C ASN A 7 15.18 2.90 -13.05
N PRO A 8 15.16 1.55 -13.10
CA PRO A 8 16.35 0.78 -13.41
C PRO A 8 16.79 0.91 -14.88
N HIS A 9 15.90 1.34 -15.79
CA HIS A 9 16.19 1.47 -17.21
C HIS A 9 17.09 2.67 -17.53
N ASP A 10 16.81 3.83 -16.93
CA ASP A 10 17.45 5.11 -17.28
C ASP A 10 18.04 5.85 -16.06
N GLN A 11 17.94 5.28 -14.86
CA GLN A 11 18.39 5.86 -13.59
C GLN A 11 17.68 7.17 -13.20
N SER A 12 16.54 7.47 -13.83
CA SER A 12 15.72 8.61 -13.44
C SER A 12 15.08 8.38 -12.06
N VAL A 13 14.97 9.46 -11.26
CA VAL A 13 14.25 9.42 -9.99
C VAL A 13 12.76 9.53 -10.28
N ILE A 14 12.01 8.49 -9.91
CA ILE A 14 10.55 8.44 -10.07
C ILE A 14 9.88 9.27 -8.98
N ASP A 15 10.31 9.07 -7.73
CA ASP A 15 9.81 9.82 -6.57
C ASP A 15 10.79 9.79 -5.39
N GLU A 16 10.61 10.72 -4.45
CA GLU A 16 11.33 10.79 -3.18
C GLU A 16 10.36 10.80 -1.98
N LEU A 17 10.40 9.74 -1.19
CA LEU A 17 9.53 9.54 -0.03
C LEU A 17 10.24 9.85 1.28
N GLU A 18 9.53 10.48 2.20
CA GLU A 18 10.02 10.66 3.57
C GLU A 18 10.03 9.32 4.32
N ILE A 19 11.10 9.07 5.08
CA ILE A 19 11.14 7.90 5.97
C ILE A 19 10.17 8.15 7.14
N THR A 20 9.22 7.24 7.30
CA THR A 20 8.29 7.25 8.43
C THR A 20 9.04 7.28 9.76
N SER A 21 8.70 8.24 10.61
CA SER A 21 9.30 8.38 11.95
C SER A 21 8.85 7.27 12.90
N GLN A 22 9.64 7.02 13.95
CA GLN A 22 9.29 6.05 14.99
C GLN A 22 7.92 6.35 15.63
N VAL A 23 7.59 7.63 15.86
CA VAL A 23 6.31 8.03 16.44
C VAL A 23 5.14 7.67 15.51
N GLN A 24 5.27 7.92 14.21
CA GLN A 24 4.25 7.56 13.22
C GLN A 24 4.07 6.03 13.09
N VAL A 25 5.16 5.27 13.17
CA VAL A 25 5.09 3.79 13.20
C VAL A 25 4.33 3.31 14.43
N LEU A 26 4.65 3.85 15.61
CA LEU A 26 3.96 3.49 16.86
C LEU A 26 2.46 3.84 16.82
N ASP A 27 2.11 5.00 16.24
CA ASP A 27 0.72 5.40 16.04
C ASP A 27 -0.02 4.43 15.08
N ALA A 28 0.57 4.08 13.94
CA ALA A 28 -0.01 3.12 13.00
C ALA A 28 -0.25 1.75 13.64
N VAL A 29 0.72 1.25 14.44
CA VAL A 29 0.58 -0.01 15.18
C VAL A 29 -0.54 0.08 16.24
N SER A 30 -0.65 1.21 16.95
CA SER A 30 -1.72 1.45 17.92
C SER A 30 -3.11 1.42 17.27
N LYS A 31 -3.25 2.08 16.11
CA LYS A 31 -4.48 2.08 15.31
C LYS A 31 -4.84 0.68 14.82
N ALA A 32 -3.86 -0.08 14.31
CA ALA A 32 -4.06 -1.46 13.89
C ALA A 32 -4.54 -2.37 15.05
N LYS A 33 -3.92 -2.25 16.23
CA LYS A 33 -4.34 -2.97 17.44
C LYS A 33 -5.78 -2.61 17.85
N SER A 34 -6.15 -1.34 17.73
CA SER A 34 -7.49 -0.87 18.06
C SER A 34 -8.54 -1.39 17.08
N ALA A 35 -8.27 -1.32 15.78
CA ALA A 35 -9.14 -1.85 14.74
C ALA A 35 -9.33 -3.38 14.84
N PHE A 36 -8.28 -4.12 15.21
CA PHE A 36 -8.35 -5.57 15.37
C PHE A 36 -9.39 -6.01 16.42
N LYS A 37 -9.65 -5.21 17.46
CA LYS A 37 -10.62 -5.54 18.51
C LYS A 37 -12.03 -5.77 17.95
N THR A 38 -12.41 -5.08 16.89
CA THR A 38 -13.71 -5.24 16.21
C THR A 38 -13.57 -6.11 14.97
N TRP A 39 -12.58 -5.84 14.12
CA TRP A 39 -12.38 -6.52 12.83
C TRP A 39 -12.26 -8.04 12.93
N ARG A 40 -11.67 -8.55 14.02
CA ARG A 40 -11.52 -10.00 14.24
C ARG A 40 -12.85 -10.75 14.32
N PHE A 41 -13.94 -10.05 14.64
CA PHE A 41 -15.28 -10.62 14.76
C PHE A 41 -16.13 -10.39 13.50
N SER A 42 -15.63 -9.64 12.51
CA SER A 42 -16.32 -9.45 11.22
C SER A 42 -16.54 -10.81 10.54
N PRO A 43 -17.77 -11.11 10.08
CA PRO A 43 -18.07 -12.35 9.37
C PRO A 43 -17.19 -12.55 8.14
N VAL A 44 -16.97 -13.81 7.76
CA VAL A 44 -16.20 -14.15 6.55
C VAL A 44 -16.80 -13.48 5.31
N SER A 45 -18.14 -13.47 5.18
CA SER A 45 -18.85 -12.83 4.07
C SER A 45 -18.51 -11.35 3.94
N GLU A 46 -18.52 -10.61 5.05
CA GLU A 46 -18.18 -9.19 5.05
C GLU A 46 -16.73 -8.97 4.57
N ARG A 47 -15.77 -9.77 5.07
CA ARG A 47 -14.37 -9.67 4.64
C ARG A 47 -14.20 -10.00 3.15
N VAL A 48 -14.97 -10.95 2.64
CA VAL A 48 -15.00 -11.29 1.20
C VAL A 48 -15.51 -10.11 0.37
N ASP A 49 -16.50 -9.36 0.85
CA ASP A 49 -17.01 -8.19 0.12
C ASP A 49 -15.97 -7.07 0.03
N TYR A 50 -15.19 -6.83 1.08
CA TYR A 50 -14.03 -5.93 1.01
C TYR A 50 -12.98 -6.41 0.00
N LEU A 51 -12.66 -7.71 -0.03
CA LEU A 51 -11.71 -8.27 -0.98
C LEU A 51 -12.20 -8.17 -2.43
N LYS A 52 -13.49 -8.38 -2.69
CA LYS A 52 -14.09 -8.20 -4.02
C LYS A 52 -13.98 -6.75 -4.49
N LYS A 53 -14.28 -5.78 -3.62
CA LYS A 53 -14.12 -4.36 -3.93
C LYS A 53 -12.66 -3.99 -4.20
N TYR A 54 -11.74 -4.50 -3.38
CA TYR A 54 -10.31 -4.31 -3.59
C TYR A 54 -9.84 -4.88 -4.94
N ARG A 55 -10.25 -6.11 -5.28
CA ARG A 55 -9.98 -6.70 -6.59
C ARG A 55 -10.51 -5.84 -7.72
N GLN A 56 -11.74 -5.33 -7.62
CA GLN A 56 -12.32 -4.47 -8.65
C GLN A 56 -11.47 -3.21 -8.84
N LYS A 57 -11.04 -2.56 -7.74
CA LYS A 57 -10.18 -1.38 -7.81
C LYS A 57 -8.82 -1.67 -8.45
N ILE A 58 -8.20 -2.81 -8.15
CA ILE A 58 -6.98 -3.22 -8.85
C ILE A 58 -7.24 -3.38 -10.36
N ALA A 59 -8.36 -4.02 -10.73
CA ALA A 59 -8.71 -4.21 -12.13
C ALA A 59 -8.97 -2.88 -12.86
N ASP A 60 -9.66 -1.93 -12.20
CA ASP A 60 -9.94 -0.60 -12.74
C ASP A 60 -8.66 0.23 -12.97
N HIS A 61 -7.58 -0.04 -12.22
CA HIS A 61 -6.30 0.67 -12.27
C HIS A 61 -5.14 -0.21 -12.77
N LYS A 62 -5.45 -1.29 -13.49
CA LYS A 62 -4.48 -2.34 -13.83
C LYS A 62 -3.28 -1.78 -14.59
N GLU A 63 -3.52 -0.96 -15.61
CA GLU A 63 -2.48 -0.39 -16.47
C GLU A 63 -1.59 0.58 -15.70
N ASP A 64 -2.16 1.42 -14.84
CA ASP A 64 -1.42 2.38 -14.01
C ASP A 64 -0.51 1.66 -13.01
N ILE A 65 -1.04 0.63 -12.33
CA ILE A 65 -0.27 -0.17 -11.38
C ILE A 65 0.85 -0.92 -12.10
N ALA A 66 0.57 -1.54 -13.24
CA ALA A 66 1.57 -2.28 -14.01
C ALA A 66 2.69 -1.35 -14.48
N LYS A 67 2.34 -0.15 -14.98
CA LYS A 67 3.31 0.85 -15.39
C LYS A 67 4.18 1.31 -14.22
N LEU A 68 3.58 1.62 -13.07
CA LEU A 68 4.32 2.06 -11.89
C LEU A 68 5.30 0.98 -11.43
N VAL A 69 4.84 -0.26 -11.27
CA VAL A 69 5.69 -1.40 -10.86
C VAL A 69 6.86 -1.54 -11.83
N SER A 70 6.62 -1.57 -13.14
CA SER A 70 7.73 -1.68 -14.11
C SER A 70 8.67 -0.50 -14.13
N GLN A 71 8.19 0.72 -13.84
CA GLN A 71 9.07 1.86 -13.68
C GLN A 71 9.95 1.70 -12.44
N GLU A 72 9.41 1.26 -11.30
CA GLU A 72 10.17 1.17 -10.05
C GLU A 72 11.14 -0.02 -9.96
N MET A 73 10.88 -1.11 -10.67
CA MET A 73 11.66 -2.36 -10.53
C MET A 73 11.96 -3.13 -11.82
N GLY A 74 11.54 -2.65 -12.99
CA GLY A 74 11.80 -3.26 -14.30
C GLY A 74 10.85 -4.39 -14.69
#